data_AF-A0A3D3T0Q2-F1
#
_entry.id   AF-A0A3D3T0Q2-F1
#
_cell.length_a   1.000
_cell.length_b   1.000
_cell.length_c   1.000
_cell.angle_alpha   90.00
_cell.angle_beta   90.00
_cell.angle_gamma   90.00
#
_symmetry.space_group_name_H-M   'P 1'
#
loop_
_entity.id
_entity.type
_entity.pdbx_description
1 polymer ?
#
loop_
_entity_poly.entity_id
_entity_poly.type
_entity_poly.pdbx_seq_one_letter_code
_entity_poly.pdbx_strand_id
1 'polypeptide(L)'
;LYTALQTGVIDATEWVAPYNDLASGFHQVAKYYYYPGWHETGSTLEMIINKEAWESLPADLQAMVETASRAANQHMLDEYTARNNAA
;
A
#
# COMPACT_ATOMS: atom_id res chain seq x y z
N LEU A 1 -14.39 -4.30 -0.98
CA LEU A 1 -13.93 -5.50 -1.73
C LEU A 1 -14.46 -6.79 -1.12
N TYR A 2 -14.25 -7.09 0.17
CA TYR A 2 -14.67 -8.35 0.80
C TYR A 2 -16.15 -8.68 0.56
N THR A 3 -17.07 -7.77 0.89
CA THR A 3 -18.52 -8.01 0.70
C THR A 3 -18.87 -8.25 -0.76
N ALA A 4 -18.28 -7.50 -1.70
CA ALA A 4 -18.54 -7.68 -3.13
C ALA A 4 -18.07 -9.04 -3.63
N LEU A 5 -16.94 -9.53 -3.11
CA LEU A 5 -16.42 -10.87 -3.39
C LEU A 5 -17.29 -11.95 -2.74
N GLN A 6 -17.73 -11.73 -1.50
CA GLN A 6 -18.61 -12.64 -0.76
C GLN A 6 -19.99 -12.80 -1.43
N THR A 7 -20.56 -11.71 -1.96
CA THR A 7 -21.86 -11.72 -2.62
C THR A 7 -21.79 -12.09 -4.09
N GLY A 8 -20.59 -12.28 -4.65
CA GLY A 8 -20.40 -12.58 -6.07
C GLY A 8 -20.70 -11.41 -7.01
N VAL A 9 -20.66 -10.17 -6.52
CA VAL A 9 -20.71 -8.97 -7.38
C VAL A 9 -19.41 -8.84 -8.19
N ILE A 10 -18.29 -9.32 -7.65
CA ILE A 10 -17.01 -9.48 -8.35
C ILE A 10 -16.53 -10.92 -8.22
N ASP A 11 -15.91 -11.44 -9.28
CA ASP A 11 -15.41 -12.82 -9.32
C ASP A 11 -14.00 -12.98 -8.72
N ALA A 12 -13.23 -11.89 -8.74
CA ALA A 12 -11.85 -11.85 -8.25
C ALA A 12 -11.52 -10.43 -7.73
N THR A 13 -10.51 -10.35 -6.87
CA THR A 13 -9.92 -9.09 -6.40
C THR A 13 -8.41 -9.26 -6.29
N GLU A 14 -7.70 -8.16 -6.43
CA GLU A 14 -6.34 -8.00 -5.93
C GLU A 14 -6.36 -6.92 -4.84
N TRP A 15 -5.26 -6.78 -4.09
CA TRP A 15 -5.12 -5.68 -3.14
C TRP A 15 -3.67 -5.28 -2.87
N VAL A 16 -2.94 -5.99 -2.00
CA VAL A 16 -1.54 -5.64 -1.72
C VAL A 16 -0.66 -6.88 -1.59
N ALA A 17 -0.81 -7.62 -0.50
CA ALA A 17 0.10 -8.69 -0.11
C ALA A 17 -0.48 -9.46 1.09
N PRO A 18 0.09 -10.63 1.46
CA PRO A 18 -0.47 -11.50 2.50
C PRO A 18 -0.83 -10.80 3.81
N TYR A 19 0.01 -9.90 4.31
CA TYR A 19 -0.22 -9.19 5.57
C TYR A 19 -1.53 -8.38 5.56
N ASN A 20 -1.79 -7.64 4.48
CA ASN A 20 -3.00 -6.82 4.34
C ASN A 20 -4.22 -7.64 3.93
N ASP A 21 -4.00 -8.64 3.08
CA ASP A 21 -5.06 -9.46 2.52
C ASP A 21 -5.66 -10.39 3.59
N LEU A 22 -4.83 -10.84 4.55
CA LEU A 22 -5.29 -11.53 5.76
C LEU A 22 -6.22 -10.66 6.60
N ALA A 23 -5.82 -9.41 6.87
CA ALA A 23 -6.64 -8.46 7.61
C ALA A 23 -7.96 -8.15 6.88
N SER A 24 -7.92 -8.15 5.54
CA SER A 24 -9.10 -7.95 4.69
C SER A 24 -9.99 -9.18 4.56
N GLY A 25 -9.52 -10.36 5.02
CA GLY A 25 -10.30 -11.58 5.14
C GLY A 25 -10.56 -12.33 3.83
N PHE A 26 -9.95 -11.96 2.70
CA PHE A 26 -10.30 -12.52 1.38
C PHE A 26 -10.20 -14.05 1.31
N HIS A 27 -9.27 -14.65 2.07
CA HIS A 27 -9.12 -16.10 2.22
C HIS A 27 -10.37 -16.84 2.73
N GLN A 28 -11.31 -16.13 3.38
CA GLN A 28 -12.57 -16.70 3.88
C GLN A 28 -13.60 -16.91 2.76
N VAL A 29 -13.48 -16.17 1.66
CA VAL A 29 -14.48 -16.11 0.57
C VAL A 29 -13.89 -16.45 -0.80
N ALA A 30 -12.56 -16.45 -0.95
CA ALA A 30 -11.85 -16.89 -2.16
C ALA A 30 -10.78 -17.94 -1.82
N LYS A 31 -10.76 -19.02 -2.60
CA LYS A 31 -9.90 -20.19 -2.34
C LYS A 31 -8.51 -20.10 -2.99
N TYR A 32 -8.38 -19.32 -4.05
CA TYR A 32 -7.17 -19.26 -4.85
C TYR A 32 -6.49 -17.91 -4.66
N TYR A 33 -5.20 -17.96 -4.33
CA TYR A 33 -4.36 -16.78 -4.20
C TYR A 33 -3.19 -16.89 -5.17
N TYR A 34 -3.27 -16.12 -6.26
CA TYR A 34 -2.30 -16.17 -7.36
C TYR A 34 -1.10 -15.26 -7.10
N TYR A 35 0.07 -15.66 -7.61
CA TYR A 35 1.31 -14.87 -7.58
C TYR A 35 2.17 -15.15 -8.84
N PRO A 36 3.06 -14.22 -9.24
CA PRO A 36 3.21 -12.86 -8.73
C PRO A 36 2.14 -11.91 -9.29
N GLY A 37 1.89 -10.81 -8.57
CA GLY A 37 1.13 -9.66 -9.07
C GLY A 37 1.91 -8.91 -10.15
N TRP A 38 2.03 -9.48 -11.35
CA TRP A 38 2.89 -8.98 -12.41
C TRP A 38 2.53 -7.58 -12.94
N HIS A 39 1.32 -7.10 -12.65
CA HIS A 39 0.91 -5.72 -12.96
C HIS A 39 1.47 -4.70 -11.95
N GLU A 40 1.87 -5.14 -10.76
CA GLU A 40 2.34 -4.33 -9.63
C GLU A 40 3.64 -4.88 -9.06
N THR A 41 4.70 -4.86 -9.86
CA THR A 41 6.02 -5.42 -9.47
C THR A 41 6.80 -4.58 -8.46
N GLY A 42 6.35 -3.35 -8.16
CA GLY A 42 7.05 -2.39 -7.32
C GLY A 42 6.23 -1.15 -7.00
N SER A 43 4.99 -1.34 -6.54
CA SER A 43 4.07 -0.24 -6.21
C SER A 43 4.67 0.66 -5.12
N THR A 44 4.99 1.90 -5.50
CA THR A 44 5.49 2.93 -4.58
C THR A 44 4.38 3.92 -4.31
N LEU A 45 4.12 4.20 -3.03
CA LEU A 45 3.14 5.21 -2.65
C LEU A 45 3.75 6.62 -2.69
N GLU A 46 2.94 7.59 -3.08
CA GLU A 46 3.35 8.97 -3.28
C GLU A 46 2.82 9.87 -2.16
N MET A 47 3.61 10.88 -1.80
CA MET A 47 3.12 12.01 -1.02
C MET A 47 2.96 13.21 -1.95
N ILE A 48 1.71 13.63 -2.14
CA ILE A 48 1.37 14.74 -3.04
C ILE A 48 1.03 15.96 -2.19
N ILE A 49 1.66 17.09 -2.51
CA ILE A 49 1.44 18.38 -1.81
C ILE A 49 0.94 19.40 -2.84
N ASN A 50 -0.01 20.24 -2.43
CA ASN A 50 -0.36 21.43 -3.21
C ASN A 50 0.89 22.31 -3.40
N LYS A 51 1.10 22.77 -4.63
CA LYS A 51 2.30 23.52 -5.01
C LYS A 51 2.44 24.85 -4.26
N GLU A 52 1.37 25.63 -4.13
CA GLU A 52 1.42 26.94 -3.45
C GLU A 52 1.72 26.77 -1.96
N ALA A 53 1.11 25.76 -1.33
CA ALA A 53 1.39 25.40 0.05
C ALA A 53 2.87 25.01 0.24
N TRP A 54 3.42 24.18 -0.66
CA TRP A 54 4.82 23.80 -0.65
C TRP A 54 5.76 25.00 -0.78
N GLU A 55 5.49 25.89 -1.74
CA GLU A 55 6.30 27.08 -2.02
C GLU A 55 6.20 28.12 -0.89
N SER A 56 5.11 28.11 -0.11
CA SER A 56 4.97 28.97 1.08
C SER A 56 5.84 28.55 2.27
N LEU A 57 6.37 27.32 2.26
CA LEU A 57 7.22 26.82 3.33
C LEU A 57 8.63 27.42 3.24
N PRO A 58 9.22 27.83 4.37
CA PRO A 58 10.65 28.07 4.47
C PRO A 58 11.48 26.85 4.06
N ALA A 59 12.71 27.09 3.57
CA ALA A 59 13.57 26.04 3.01
C ALA A 59 13.92 24.91 4.01
N ASP A 60 14.04 25.22 5.30
CA ASP A 60 14.26 24.22 6.34
C ASP A 60 13.03 23.31 6.52
N LEU A 61 11.82 23.86 6.46
CA LEU A 61 10.60 23.06 6.55
C LEU A 61 10.37 22.22 5.28
N GLN A 62 10.71 22.73 4.09
CA GLN A 62 10.71 21.92 2.88
C GLN A 62 11.66 20.72 3.03
N ALA A 63 12.89 20.94 3.49
CA ALA A 63 13.85 19.86 3.72
C ALA A 63 13.37 18.83 4.76
N MET A 64 12.71 19.28 5.83
CA MET A 64 12.12 18.39 6.83
C MET A 64 11.02 17.51 6.23
N VAL A 65 10.13 18.09 5.44
CA VAL A 65 9.04 17.35 4.79
C VAL A 65 9.61 16.32 3.82
N GLU A 66 10.53 16.68 2.94
CA GLU A 66 11.19 15.73 2.02
C GLU A 66 11.85 14.57 2.78
N THR A 67 12.57 14.88 3.86
CA THR A 67 13.24 13.86 4.68
C THR A 67 12.23 12.92 5.32
N ALA A 68 11.15 13.46 5.89
CA ALA A 68 10.10 12.68 6.52
C ALA A 68 9.38 11.79 5.50
N SER A 69 9.08 12.29 4.29
CA SER A 69 8.44 11.50 3.22
C SER A 69 9.32 10.32 2.80
N ARG A 70 10.62 10.55 2.61
CA ARG A 70 11.57 9.48 2.24
C ARG A 70 11.67 8.44 3.35
N ALA A 71 11.75 8.87 4.61
CA ALA A 71 11.79 7.97 5.76
C ALA A 71 10.49 7.15 5.89
N ALA A 72 9.32 7.78 5.73
CA ALA A 72 8.04 7.10 5.80
C ALA A 72 7.86 6.08 4.66
N ASN A 73 8.30 6.41 3.44
CA ASN A 73 8.25 5.50 2.30
C ASN A 73 9.15 4.27 2.51
N GLN A 74 10.38 4.47 3.00
CA GLN A 74 11.28 3.36 3.33
C GLN A 74 10.72 2.50 4.47
N HIS A 75 10.23 3.14 5.54
CA HIS A 75 9.64 2.43 6.69
C HIS A 75 8.48 1.55 6.27
N MET A 76 7.61 2.03 5.39
CA MET A 76 6.51 1.25 4.82
C MET A 76 7.02 -0.01 4.11
N LEU A 77 8.02 0.13 3.22
CA LEU A 77 8.59 -1.01 2.51
C LEU A 77 9.23 -2.04 3.47
N ASP A 78 9.95 -1.55 4.47
CA ASP A 78 10.58 -2.40 5.50
C ASP A 78 9.52 -3.17 6.29
N GLU A 79 8.43 -2.51 6.69
CA GLU A 79 7.32 -3.13 7.40
C GLU A 79 6.64 -4.22 6.56
N TYR A 80 6.32 -3.95 5.29
CA TYR A 80 5.74 -4.95 4.40
C TYR A 80 6.67 -6.13 4.18
N THR A 81 7.97 -5.87 3.99
CA THR A 81 8.98 -6.93 3.83
C THR A 81 9.05 -7.83 5.06
N ALA A 82 8.97 -7.25 6.26
CA ALA A 82 8.99 -8.01 7.50
C ALA A 82 7.68 -8.79 7.74
N ARG A 83 6.53 -8.14 7.56
CA ARG A 83 5.22 -8.70 7.96
C ARG A 83 4.62 -9.66 6.96
N ASN A 84 4.86 -9.48 5.66
CA ASN A 84 4.36 -10.42 4.65
C ASN A 84 4.98 -11.81 4.78
N ASN A 85 6.22 -11.92 5.30
CA ASN A 85 6.87 -13.20 5.52
C ASN A 85 6.33 -13.97 6.73
N ALA A 86 5.56 -13.31 7.60
CA ALA A 86 4.98 -13.90 8.80
C ALA A 86 3.47 -14.22 8.66
N ALA A 87 2.89 -13.87 7.51
CA ALA A 87 1.48 -14.04 7.17
C ALA A 87 1.21 -15.41 6.53
#